data_AF-A0A1P8EG98-F1
#
_entry.id   AF-A0A1P8EG98-F1
#
_cell.length_a   1.000
_cell.length_b   1.000
_cell.length_c   1.000
_cell.angle_alpha   90.00
_cell.angle_beta   90.00
_cell.angle_gamma   90.00
#
_symmetry.space_group_name_H-M   'P 1'
#
loop_
_entity.id
_entity.type
_entity.pdbx_description
1 polymer ?
#
loop_
_entity_poly.entity_id
_entity_poly.type
_entity_poly.pdbx_seq_one_letter_code
_entity_poly.pdbx_strand_id
1 'polypeptide(L)'
;MQKDLNDSDLSFWQRMDELIGNERPYPWAERVGINRSAFQSARTRGKKPLPKTVKAWSDKIGCSYEWLSTGEGKPFQSDAEQQNQSYDSRITEEGLVISTQIDKAKLQQAFATTEQALLDQKKTMQPDAKSEFIVMLYTALVDKEIQPFNNQLLTTAIFNVENELKNARRSMSPDKKTLLIIAIYTLYIDDALNNKAIAQTTIQLVRSAA
;
A
#
# COMPACT_ATOMS: atom_id res chain seq x y z
N MET A 1 9.86 -48.46 -12.91
CA MET A 1 8.74 -47.75 -12.28
C MET A 1 8.89 -46.27 -12.60
N GLN A 2 8.40 -45.85 -13.78
CA GLN A 2 8.36 -44.44 -14.16
C GLN A 2 7.34 -43.78 -13.22
N LYS A 3 7.79 -42.81 -12.41
CA LYS A 3 6.90 -41.97 -11.62
C LYS A 3 6.24 -41.02 -12.60
N ASP A 4 4.93 -41.14 -12.76
CA ASP A 4 4.11 -40.14 -13.43
C ASP A 4 4.34 -38.82 -12.70
N LEU A 5 5.18 -37.97 -13.29
CA LEU A 5 5.36 -36.60 -12.85
C LEU A 5 4.07 -35.89 -13.27
N ASN A 6 3.34 -35.35 -12.30
CA ASN A 6 2.16 -34.55 -12.58
C ASN A 6 2.58 -33.36 -13.46
N ASP A 7 1.74 -32.98 -14.43
CA ASP A 7 2.00 -31.83 -15.31
C ASP A 7 2.34 -30.56 -14.50
N SER A 8 1.72 -30.40 -13.32
CA SER A 8 2.01 -29.31 -12.38
C SER A 8 3.45 -29.29 -11.85
N ASP A 9 4.04 -30.47 -11.62
CA ASP A 9 5.42 -30.60 -11.14
C ASP A 9 6.40 -30.26 -12.28
N LEU A 10 6.11 -30.74 -13.49
CA LEU A 10 6.91 -30.45 -14.68
C LEU A 10 6.90 -28.95 -15.01
N SER A 11 5.73 -28.33 -15.07
CA SER A 11 5.62 -26.90 -15.36
C SER A 11 6.28 -26.02 -14.30
N PHE A 12 6.26 -26.43 -13.02
CA PHE A 12 7.01 -25.73 -11.96
C PHE A 12 8.52 -25.75 -12.23
N TRP A 13 9.07 -26.92 -12.56
CA TRP A 13 10.51 -27.03 -12.81
C TRP A 13 10.96 -26.38 -14.11
N GLN A 14 10.10 -26.34 -15.14
CA GLN A 14 10.35 -25.56 -16.36
C GLN A 14 10.53 -24.07 -16.03
N ARG A 15 9.63 -23.48 -15.24
CA ARG A 15 9.75 -22.09 -14.78
C ARG A 15 10.98 -21.86 -13.91
N MET A 16 11.35 -22.82 -13.07
CA MET A 16 12.60 -22.74 -12.30
C MET A 16 13.83 -22.75 -13.22
N ASP A 17 13.81 -23.55 -14.29
CA ASP A 17 14.90 -23.58 -15.26
C ASP A 17 14.99 -22.29 -16.07
N GLU A 18 13.86 -21.64 -16.38
CA GLU A 18 13.82 -20.28 -16.94
C GLU A 18 14.52 -19.26 -16.01
N LEU A 19 14.25 -19.33 -14.70
CA LEU A 19 14.86 -18.44 -13.71
C LEU A 19 16.36 -18.68 -13.50
N ILE A 20 16.81 -19.92 -13.64
CA ILE A 20 18.23 -20.29 -13.53
C ILE A 20 18.99 -19.88 -14.79
N GLY A 21 18.34 -19.97 -15.96
CA GLY A 21 18.95 -19.70 -17.25
C GLY A 21 20.16 -20.60 -17.51
N ASN A 22 21.30 -19.99 -17.82
CA ASN A 22 22.53 -20.71 -18.16
C ASN A 22 23.42 -21.04 -16.95
N GLU A 23 22.99 -20.71 -15.72
CA GLU A 23 23.77 -20.98 -14.52
C GLU A 23 23.65 -22.46 -14.07
N ARG A 24 24.61 -22.90 -13.24
CA ARG A 24 24.50 -24.20 -12.58
C ARG A 24 23.43 -24.12 -11.48
N PRO A 25 22.45 -25.05 -11.40
CA PRO A 25 21.31 -24.94 -10.49
C PRO A 25 21.65 -24.79 -8.99
N TYR A 26 22.66 -25.52 -8.50
CA TYR A 26 22.99 -25.52 -7.07
C TYR A 26 23.74 -24.26 -6.62
N PRO A 27 24.80 -23.81 -7.34
CA PRO A 27 25.40 -22.50 -7.08
C PRO A 27 24.41 -21.34 -7.22
N TRP A 28 23.52 -21.38 -8.23
CA TRP A 28 22.48 -20.37 -8.41
C TRP A 28 21.56 -20.31 -7.18
N ALA A 29 21.09 -21.47 -6.69
CA ALA A 29 20.22 -21.54 -5.53
C ALA A 29 20.88 -20.92 -4.27
N GLU A 30 22.16 -21.20 -4.02
CA GLU A 30 22.90 -20.60 -2.91
C GLU A 30 23.04 -19.08 -3.06
N ARG A 31 23.36 -18.62 -4.27
CA ARG A 31 23.52 -17.19 -4.59
C ARG A 31 22.24 -16.39 -4.32
N VAL A 32 21.08 -16.94 -4.65
CA VAL A 32 19.76 -16.31 -4.36
C VAL A 32 19.26 -16.59 -2.94
N GLY A 33 20.07 -17.26 -2.09
CA GLY A 33 19.74 -17.50 -0.68
C GLY A 33 18.82 -18.70 -0.41
N ILE A 34 18.55 -19.55 -1.41
CA ILE A 34 17.84 -20.81 -1.23
C ILE A 34 18.79 -21.87 -0.66
N ASN A 35 18.32 -22.66 0.30
CA ASN A 35 19.12 -23.74 0.88
C ASN A 35 19.43 -24.82 -0.18
N ARG A 36 20.71 -25.01 -0.48
CA ARG A 36 21.21 -25.96 -1.49
C ARG A 36 20.67 -27.36 -1.33
N SER A 37 20.71 -27.90 -0.11
CA SER A 37 20.29 -29.27 0.19
C SER A 37 18.78 -29.46 -0.02
N ALA A 38 17.96 -28.49 0.39
CA ALA A 38 16.52 -28.51 0.16
C ALA A 38 16.18 -28.42 -1.34
N PHE A 39 16.87 -27.54 -2.06
CA PHE A 39 16.72 -27.38 -3.50
C PHE A 39 17.11 -28.64 -4.28
N GLN A 40 18.29 -29.20 -3.98
CA GLN A 40 18.78 -30.43 -4.59
C GLN A 40 17.84 -31.60 -4.34
N SER A 41 17.35 -31.75 -3.10
CA SER A 41 16.40 -32.80 -2.74
C SER A 41 15.09 -32.70 -3.53
N ALA A 42 14.52 -31.50 -3.63
CA ALA A 42 13.29 -31.27 -4.39
C ALA A 42 13.49 -31.52 -5.89
N ARG A 43 14.59 -31.00 -6.46
CA ARG A 43 14.91 -31.13 -7.90
C ARG A 43 15.17 -32.57 -8.31
N THR A 44 15.92 -33.32 -7.51
CA THR A 44 16.20 -34.75 -7.77
C THR A 44 14.93 -35.59 -7.73
N ARG A 45 13.96 -35.21 -6.90
CA ARG A 45 12.66 -35.89 -6.81
C ARG A 45 11.71 -35.49 -7.94
N GLY A 46 12.01 -34.41 -8.68
CA GLY A 46 11.15 -33.83 -9.69
C GLY A 46 9.82 -33.31 -9.15
N LYS A 47 9.67 -33.14 -7.82
CA LYS A 47 8.40 -32.75 -7.20
C LYS A 47 8.38 -31.28 -6.86
N LYS A 48 7.26 -30.62 -7.13
CA LYS A 48 7.02 -29.26 -6.66
C LYS A 48 7.05 -29.25 -5.13
N PRO A 49 7.79 -28.32 -4.50
CA PRO A 49 7.76 -28.15 -3.05
C PRO A 49 6.38 -27.74 -2.53
N LEU A 50 6.18 -27.83 -1.22
CA LEU A 50 4.96 -27.35 -0.57
C LEU A 50 4.77 -25.83 -0.80
N PRO A 51 3.52 -25.33 -0.81
CA PRO A 51 3.21 -23.90 -1.02
C PRO A 51 4.05 -22.94 -0.18
N LYS A 52 4.25 -23.24 1.12
CA LYS A 52 5.08 -22.44 2.02
C LYS A 52 6.55 -22.35 1.55
N THR A 53 7.09 -23.45 1.03
CA THR A 53 8.46 -23.49 0.50
C THR A 53 8.56 -22.74 -0.83
N VAL A 54 7.57 -22.90 -1.71
CA VAL A 54 7.51 -22.17 -2.98
C VAL A 54 7.43 -20.66 -2.73
N LYS A 55 6.63 -20.23 -1.75
CA LYS A 55 6.57 -18.82 -1.33
C LYS A 55 7.90 -18.30 -0.80
N ALA A 56 8.56 -19.07 0.07
CA ALA A 56 9.88 -18.70 0.57
C ALA A 56 10.94 -18.64 -0.54
N TRP A 57 10.80 -19.42 -1.61
CA TRP A 57 11.70 -19.36 -2.77
C TRP A 57 11.38 -18.17 -3.65
N SER A 58 10.10 -17.89 -3.95
CA SER A 58 9.70 -16.74 -4.76
C SER A 58 10.17 -15.43 -4.13
N ASP A 59 10.05 -15.28 -2.81
CA ASP A 59 10.47 -14.07 -2.09
C ASP A 59 11.99 -13.86 -2.15
N LYS A 60 12.77 -14.95 -2.18
CA LYS A 60 14.24 -14.91 -2.29
C LYS A 60 14.73 -14.63 -3.71
N ILE A 61 14.00 -15.15 -4.69
CA ILE A 61 14.27 -14.93 -6.12
C ILE A 61 13.81 -13.53 -6.55
N GLY A 62 12.83 -12.95 -5.85
CA GLY A 62 12.18 -11.69 -6.22
C GLY A 62 11.14 -11.85 -7.32
N CYS A 63 10.54 -13.05 -7.46
CA CYS A 63 9.52 -13.33 -8.47
C CYS A 63 8.12 -13.52 -7.85
N SER A 64 7.07 -13.48 -8.68
CA SER A 64 5.69 -13.74 -8.23
C SER A 64 5.53 -15.20 -7.76
N TYR A 65 4.88 -15.36 -6.60
CA TYR A 65 4.52 -16.67 -6.08
C TYR A 65 3.53 -17.38 -6.99
N GLU A 66 2.51 -16.66 -7.45
CA GLU A 66 1.45 -17.12 -8.34
C GLU A 66 2.05 -17.60 -9.65
N TRP A 67 2.91 -16.79 -10.29
CA TRP A 67 3.59 -17.20 -11.51
C TRP A 67 4.48 -18.43 -11.29
N LEU A 68 5.28 -18.44 -10.22
CA LEU A 68 6.16 -19.57 -9.95
C LEU A 68 5.35 -20.85 -9.67
N SER A 69 4.25 -20.74 -8.92
CA SER A 69 3.43 -21.85 -8.47
C SER A 69 2.51 -22.39 -9.56
N THR A 70 1.70 -21.55 -10.19
CA THR A 70 0.65 -21.93 -11.15
C THR A 70 0.98 -21.54 -12.59
N GLY A 71 1.89 -20.59 -12.80
CA GLY A 71 2.17 -20.01 -14.12
C GLY A 71 1.27 -18.81 -14.45
N GLU A 72 0.44 -18.38 -13.51
CA GLU A 72 -0.45 -17.23 -13.70
C GLU A 72 0.31 -15.91 -13.52
N GLY A 73 0.13 -14.98 -14.46
CA GLY A 73 0.78 -13.67 -14.42
C GLY A 73 2.19 -13.65 -15.02
N LYS A 74 3.09 -12.84 -14.46
CA LYS A 74 4.47 -12.63 -14.94
C LYS A 74 5.48 -12.97 -13.84
N PRO A 75 6.69 -13.48 -14.18
CA PRO A 75 7.71 -13.85 -13.20
C PRO A 75 8.20 -12.64 -12.42
N PHE A 76 8.57 -11.59 -13.14
CA PHE A 76 9.01 -10.33 -12.61
C PHE A 76 8.01 -9.28 -13.07
N GLN A 77 7.64 -8.41 -12.15
CA GLN A 77 7.01 -7.15 -12.50
C GLN A 77 8.05 -6.33 -13.26
N SER A 78 7.67 -5.76 -14.40
CA SER A 78 8.51 -4.79 -15.12
C SER A 78 8.87 -3.62 -14.19
N ASP A 79 9.95 -2.88 -14.44
CA ASP A 79 10.32 -1.73 -13.60
C ASP A 79 9.16 -0.72 -13.46
N ALA A 80 8.27 -0.63 -14.46
CA ALA A 80 7.03 0.13 -14.42
C ALA A 80 5.95 -0.48 -13.48
N GLU A 81 5.90 -1.80 -13.32
CA GLU A 81 5.00 -2.52 -12.42
C GLU A 81 5.58 -2.63 -10.98
N GLN A 82 6.91 -2.68 -10.80
CA GLN A 82 7.56 -2.53 -9.49
C GLN A 82 7.41 -1.10 -8.95
N GLN A 83 7.38 -0.10 -9.85
CA GLN A 83 7.00 1.27 -9.51
C GLN A 83 5.51 1.42 -9.12
N ASN A 84 4.64 0.50 -9.52
CA ASN A 84 3.24 0.48 -9.08
C ASN A 84 3.04 -0.05 -7.65
N GLN A 85 4.09 -0.50 -6.96
CA GLN A 85 4.09 -0.67 -5.49
C GLN A 85 4.67 0.54 -4.73
N SER A 86 5.05 1.62 -5.44
CA SER A 86 5.36 2.92 -4.85
C SER A 86 4.64 4.04 -5.60
N TYR A 87 3.30 4.04 -5.50
CA TYR A 87 2.47 5.22 -5.79
C TYR A 87 2.68 6.36 -4.77
N ASP A 88 3.74 6.34 -3.96
CA ASP A 88 4.03 7.41 -3.02
C ASP A 88 5.09 8.35 -3.59
N SER A 89 4.79 9.03 -4.70
CA SER A 89 5.53 10.25 -5.02
C SER A 89 5.24 11.27 -3.93
N ARG A 90 6.27 11.70 -3.21
CA ARG A 90 6.16 12.72 -2.17
C ARG A 90 6.58 14.06 -2.72
N ILE A 91 5.81 15.08 -2.41
CA ILE A 91 6.17 16.47 -2.71
C ILE A 91 6.20 17.25 -1.40
N THR A 92 6.99 18.33 -1.39
CA THR A 92 6.98 19.28 -0.29
C THR A 92 6.13 20.47 -0.70
N GLU A 93 5.07 20.74 0.06
CA GLU A 93 4.17 21.87 -0.17
C GLU A 93 3.92 22.58 1.16
N GLU A 94 4.11 23.90 1.19
CA GLU A 94 4.08 24.74 2.41
C GLU A 94 4.93 24.20 3.58
N GLY A 95 6.05 23.53 3.28
CA GLY A 95 6.94 22.93 4.29
C GLY A 95 6.44 21.60 4.87
N LEU A 96 5.33 21.05 4.35
CA LEU A 96 4.82 19.73 4.68
C LEU A 96 5.18 18.73 3.59
N VAL A 97 5.59 17.54 4.00
CA VAL A 97 5.79 16.40 3.09
C VAL A 97 4.43 15.72 2.90
N ILE A 98 3.96 15.65 1.66
CA ILE A 98 2.65 15.11 1.31
C ILE A 98 2.73 14.02 0.23
N SER A 99 1.91 12.99 0.39
CA SER A 99 1.73 11.91 -0.57
C SER A 99 0.86 12.34 -1.74
N THR A 100 1.26 11.98 -2.95
CA THR A 100 0.46 12.16 -4.17
C THR A 100 -0.61 11.07 -4.37
N GLN A 101 -0.68 10.07 -3.47
CA GLN A 101 -1.77 9.07 -3.46
C GLN A 101 -3.15 9.68 -3.20
N ILE A 102 -3.18 10.88 -2.61
CA ILE A 102 -4.42 11.60 -2.35
C ILE A 102 -4.52 12.76 -3.33
N ASP A 103 -5.56 12.79 -4.15
CA ASP A 103 -5.85 13.94 -5.00
C ASP A 103 -6.35 15.08 -4.11
N LYS A 104 -5.47 16.07 -3.89
CA LYS A 104 -5.74 17.26 -3.07
C LYS A 104 -7.00 17.99 -3.55
N ALA A 105 -7.19 18.17 -4.84
CA ALA A 105 -8.33 18.91 -5.37
C ALA A 105 -9.65 18.19 -5.10
N LYS A 106 -9.67 16.85 -5.28
CA LYS A 106 -10.86 16.03 -5.00
C LYS A 106 -11.16 15.94 -3.51
N LEU A 107 -10.14 15.81 -2.67
CA LEU A 107 -10.34 15.82 -1.21
C LEU A 107 -10.85 17.18 -0.72
N GLN A 108 -10.29 18.28 -1.23
CA GLN A 108 -10.77 19.63 -0.94
C GLN A 108 -12.22 19.83 -1.41
N GLN A 109 -12.58 19.30 -2.58
CA GLN A 109 -13.96 19.32 -3.08
C GLN A 109 -14.90 18.56 -2.14
N ALA A 110 -14.48 17.39 -1.63
CA ALA A 110 -15.27 16.61 -0.68
C ALA A 110 -15.52 17.38 0.63
N PHE A 111 -14.50 18.05 1.16
CA PHE A 111 -14.64 18.94 2.31
C PHE A 111 -15.59 20.10 2.03
N ALA A 112 -15.34 20.86 0.96
CA ALA A 112 -16.15 22.04 0.63
C ALA A 112 -17.63 21.68 0.44
N THR A 113 -17.92 20.56 -0.23
CA THR A 113 -19.28 20.06 -0.43
C THR A 113 -19.94 19.69 0.89
N THR A 114 -19.22 18.96 1.76
CA THR A 114 -19.74 18.52 3.06
C THR A 114 -20.03 19.72 3.98
N GLU A 115 -19.09 20.66 4.08
CA GLU A 115 -19.23 21.84 4.93
C GLU A 115 -20.34 22.76 4.43
N GLN A 116 -20.45 22.97 3.12
CA GLN A 116 -21.52 23.78 2.52
C GLN A 116 -22.89 23.16 2.80
N ALA A 117 -23.05 21.84 2.60
CA ALA A 117 -24.31 21.15 2.85
C ALA A 117 -24.72 21.21 4.34
N LEU A 118 -23.76 21.14 5.26
CA LEU A 118 -23.99 21.31 6.69
C LEU A 118 -24.39 22.74 7.03
N LEU A 119 -23.72 23.74 6.44
CA LEU A 119 -24.00 25.15 6.62
C LEU A 119 -25.42 25.51 6.15
N ASP A 120 -25.79 25.07 4.94
CA ASP A 120 -27.11 25.33 4.35
C ASP A 120 -28.25 24.77 5.23
N GLN A 121 -28.01 23.61 5.84
CA GLN A 121 -28.95 22.97 6.76
C GLN A 121 -28.84 23.45 8.21
N LYS A 122 -27.90 24.37 8.52
CA LYS A 122 -27.56 24.80 9.88
C LYS A 122 -27.28 23.64 10.83
N LYS A 123 -26.63 22.59 10.33
CA LYS A 123 -26.26 21.39 11.09
C LYS A 123 -24.76 21.34 11.33
N THR A 124 -24.38 20.55 12.32
CA THR A 124 -22.99 20.16 12.56
C THR A 124 -22.89 18.64 12.56
N MET A 125 -21.71 18.14 12.26
CA MET A 125 -21.42 16.70 12.25
C MET A 125 -20.30 16.40 13.23
N GLN A 126 -20.41 15.29 13.97
CA GLN A 126 -19.34 14.85 14.86
C GLN A 126 -18.13 14.39 14.04
N PRO A 127 -16.89 14.55 14.56
CA PRO A 127 -15.67 14.20 13.83
C PRO A 127 -15.67 12.77 13.26
N ASP A 128 -16.18 11.79 14.01
CA ASP A 128 -16.29 10.39 13.57
C ASP A 128 -17.18 10.24 12.33
N ALA A 129 -18.42 10.71 12.39
CA ALA A 129 -19.34 10.63 11.26
C ALA A 129 -18.85 11.46 10.07
N LYS A 130 -18.18 12.58 10.35
CA LYS A 130 -17.66 13.50 9.33
C LYS A 130 -16.49 12.90 8.57
N SER A 131 -15.57 12.23 9.25
CA SER A 131 -14.45 11.59 8.58
C SER A 131 -14.92 10.47 7.64
N GLU A 132 -15.83 9.62 8.10
CA GLU A 132 -16.41 8.55 7.28
C GLU A 132 -17.14 9.10 6.04
N PHE A 133 -17.98 10.13 6.24
CA PHE A 133 -18.73 10.74 5.14
C PHE A 133 -17.81 11.39 4.10
N ILE A 134 -16.75 12.09 4.53
CA ILE A 134 -15.81 12.73 3.62
C ILE A 134 -15.02 11.68 2.84
N VAL A 135 -14.59 10.59 3.46
CA VAL A 135 -13.91 9.48 2.74
C VAL A 135 -14.85 8.81 1.74
N MET A 136 -16.13 8.64 2.09
CA MET A 136 -17.14 8.14 1.16
C MET A 136 -17.29 9.07 -0.05
N LEU A 137 -17.41 10.38 0.17
CA LEU A 137 -17.55 11.36 -0.92
C LEU A 137 -16.27 11.43 -1.77
N TYR A 138 -15.09 11.45 -1.15
CA TYR A 138 -13.81 11.38 -1.84
C TYR A 138 -13.70 10.13 -2.70
N THR A 139 -14.05 8.96 -2.14
CA THR A 139 -14.10 7.68 -2.86
C THR A 139 -14.99 7.75 -4.10
N ALA A 140 -16.12 8.46 -4.04
CA ALA A 140 -17.02 8.62 -5.18
C ALA A 140 -16.48 9.59 -6.25
N LEU A 141 -15.52 10.46 -5.89
CA LEU A 141 -14.94 11.47 -6.78
C LEU A 141 -13.68 10.98 -7.50
N VAL A 142 -13.05 9.91 -7.03
CA VAL A 142 -11.79 9.36 -7.56
C VAL A 142 -12.00 7.99 -8.20
N ASP A 143 -11.19 7.70 -9.21
CA ASP A 143 -11.11 6.36 -9.78
C ASP A 143 -10.10 5.53 -8.98
N LYS A 144 -10.62 4.60 -8.17
CA LYS A 144 -9.80 3.75 -7.30
C LYS A 144 -8.88 2.81 -8.06
N GLU A 145 -9.14 2.52 -9.33
CA GLU A 145 -8.25 1.70 -10.16
C GLU A 145 -7.00 2.50 -10.59
N ILE A 146 -7.13 3.82 -10.69
CA ILE A 146 -6.06 4.72 -11.12
C ILE A 146 -5.28 5.28 -9.92
N GLN A 147 -5.97 5.52 -8.80
CA GLN A 147 -5.39 6.12 -7.60
C GLN A 147 -5.71 5.28 -6.36
N PRO A 148 -4.89 4.24 -6.07
CA PRO A 148 -5.09 3.42 -4.89
C PRO A 148 -4.71 4.20 -3.62
N PHE A 149 -5.57 4.15 -2.60
CA PHE A 149 -5.31 4.74 -1.28
C PHE A 149 -5.94 3.90 -0.18
N ASN A 150 -5.41 4.02 1.05
CA ASN A 150 -5.95 3.30 2.20
C ASN A 150 -7.09 4.10 2.86
N ASN A 151 -8.33 3.62 2.70
CA ASN A 151 -9.52 4.28 3.27
C ASN A 151 -9.41 4.43 4.79
N GLN A 152 -8.91 3.41 5.51
CA GLN A 152 -8.85 3.44 6.97
C GLN A 152 -7.85 4.48 7.48
N LEU A 153 -6.68 4.59 6.83
CA LEU A 153 -5.69 5.60 7.17
C LEU A 153 -6.19 7.01 6.86
N LEU A 154 -6.86 7.20 5.72
CA LEU A 154 -7.44 8.50 5.36
C LEU A 154 -8.55 8.91 6.34
N THR A 155 -9.45 7.98 6.71
CA THR A 155 -10.48 8.23 7.74
C THR A 155 -9.84 8.63 9.06
N THR A 156 -8.77 7.93 9.47
CA THR A 156 -8.06 8.21 10.72
C THR A 156 -7.40 9.59 10.69
N ALA A 157 -6.74 9.95 9.59
CA ALA A 157 -6.11 11.27 9.41
C ALA A 157 -7.15 12.40 9.48
N ILE A 158 -8.27 12.26 8.77
CA ILE A 158 -9.37 13.24 8.80
C ILE A 158 -9.95 13.36 10.20
N PHE A 159 -10.25 12.23 10.85
CA PHE A 159 -10.80 12.21 12.20
C PHE A 159 -9.91 12.98 13.18
N ASN A 160 -8.61 12.69 13.19
CA ASN A 160 -7.69 13.33 14.12
C ASN A 160 -7.62 14.84 13.92
N VAL A 161 -7.56 15.32 12.67
CA VAL A 161 -7.55 16.75 12.38
C VAL A 161 -8.86 17.42 12.79
N GLU A 162 -10.00 16.85 12.44
CA GLU A 162 -11.32 17.41 12.80
C GLU A 162 -11.55 17.40 14.32
N ASN A 163 -11.17 16.33 14.99
CA ASN A 163 -11.28 16.22 16.44
C ASN A 163 -10.38 17.24 17.15
N GLU A 164 -9.13 17.41 16.71
CA GLU A 164 -8.22 18.39 17.29
C GLU A 164 -8.65 19.83 17.03
N LEU A 165 -9.12 20.15 15.82
CA LEU A 165 -9.69 21.48 15.51
C LEU A 165 -10.91 21.78 16.40
N LYS A 166 -11.80 20.80 16.57
CA LYS A 166 -12.96 20.92 17.44
C LYS A 166 -12.56 21.13 18.91
N ASN A 167 -11.60 20.34 19.42
CA ASN A 167 -11.11 20.45 20.79
C ASN A 167 -10.40 21.77 21.05
N ALA A 168 -9.59 22.23 20.10
CA ALA A 168 -8.92 23.53 20.13
C ALA A 168 -9.87 24.71 19.88
N ARG A 169 -11.14 24.45 19.50
CA ARG A 169 -12.12 25.46 19.08
C ARG A 169 -11.61 26.36 17.96
N ARG A 170 -10.83 25.79 17.03
CA ARG A 170 -10.28 26.49 15.87
C ARG A 170 -11.01 26.06 14.61
N SER A 171 -10.97 26.93 13.61
CA SER A 171 -11.40 26.61 12.25
C SER A 171 -10.24 26.82 11.30
N MET A 172 -10.20 26.05 10.22
CA MET A 172 -9.15 26.09 9.21
C MET A 172 -9.80 26.15 7.83
N SER A 173 -9.18 26.89 6.90
CA SER A 173 -9.66 26.93 5.51
C SER A 173 -9.63 25.52 4.88
N PRO A 174 -10.54 25.20 3.94
CA PRO A 174 -10.59 23.89 3.31
C PRO A 174 -9.26 23.46 2.67
N ASP A 175 -8.53 24.40 2.07
CA ASP A 175 -7.23 24.16 1.43
C ASP A 175 -6.15 23.74 2.45
N LYS A 176 -5.92 24.57 3.49
CA LYS A 176 -4.95 24.26 4.55
C LYS A 176 -5.29 22.97 5.30
N LYS A 177 -6.59 22.74 5.54
CA LYS A 177 -7.09 21.53 6.20
C LYS A 177 -6.77 20.30 5.36
N THR A 178 -7.02 20.37 4.06
CA THR A 178 -6.72 19.29 3.12
C THR A 178 -5.23 18.98 3.12
N LEU A 179 -4.39 20.01 3.02
CA LEU A 179 -2.93 19.85 3.03
C LEU A 179 -2.43 19.15 4.30
N LEU A 180 -2.91 19.59 5.46
CA LEU A 180 -2.56 18.99 6.75
C LEU A 180 -2.99 17.52 6.85
N ILE A 181 -4.19 17.20 6.37
CA ILE A 181 -4.70 15.82 6.36
C ILE A 181 -3.82 14.92 5.49
N ILE A 182 -3.41 15.38 4.31
CA ILE A 182 -2.54 14.60 3.43
C ILE A 182 -1.17 14.41 4.09
N ALA A 183 -0.63 15.43 4.75
CA ALA A 183 0.62 15.30 5.50
C ALA A 183 0.52 14.23 6.60
N ILE A 184 -0.57 14.23 7.38
CA ILE A 184 -0.80 13.22 8.44
C ILE A 184 -1.03 11.83 7.84
N TYR A 185 -1.76 11.72 6.74
CA TYR A 185 -1.91 10.47 6.00
C TYR A 185 -0.55 9.92 5.55
N THR A 186 0.34 10.79 5.08
CA THR A 186 1.72 10.43 4.69
C THR A 186 2.51 9.87 5.88
N LEU A 187 2.39 10.49 7.06
CA LEU A 187 3.01 9.97 8.29
C LEU A 187 2.48 8.59 8.68
N TYR A 188 1.19 8.33 8.47
CA TYR A 188 0.60 7.01 8.72
C TYR A 188 1.07 5.93 7.76
N ILE A 189 1.38 6.29 6.51
CA ILE A 189 2.02 5.38 5.56
C ILE A 189 3.43 5.03 6.06
N ASP A 190 4.18 6.03 6.55
CA ASP A 190 5.58 5.87 6.98
C ASP A 190 5.75 5.07 8.28
N ASP A 191 4.85 5.23 9.26
CA ASP A 191 4.98 4.61 10.59
C ASP A 191 3.64 4.03 11.09
N ALA A 192 3.16 3.00 10.39
CA ALA A 192 1.87 2.34 10.64
C ALA A 192 1.70 1.76 12.06
N LEU A 193 2.76 1.67 12.86
CA LEU A 193 2.73 1.07 14.21
C LEU A 193 2.76 2.11 15.35
N ASN A 194 2.96 3.40 15.07
CA ASN A 194 3.19 4.41 16.11
C ASN A 194 2.11 5.50 16.18
N ASN A 195 0.84 5.07 16.27
CA ASN A 195 -0.33 5.95 16.34
C ASN A 195 -0.25 7.05 17.42
N LYS A 196 0.46 6.82 18.54
CA LYS A 196 0.63 7.80 19.63
C LYS A 196 1.55 8.95 19.24
N ALA A 197 2.67 8.67 18.57
CA ALA A 197 3.58 9.70 18.07
C ALA A 197 2.90 10.54 16.99
N ILE A 198 2.18 9.91 16.05
CA ILE A 198 1.47 10.61 14.98
C ILE A 198 0.35 11.50 15.54
N ALA A 199 -0.37 11.05 16.58
CA ALA A 199 -1.35 11.89 17.27
C ALA A 199 -0.71 13.13 17.92
N GLN A 200 0.45 12.99 18.56
CA GLN A 200 1.18 14.14 19.12
C GLN A 200 1.67 15.10 18.05
N THR A 201 2.19 14.58 16.93
CA THR A 201 2.58 15.39 15.77
C THR A 201 1.38 16.13 15.18
N THR A 202 0.22 15.46 15.09
CA THR A 202 -1.04 16.09 14.65
C THR A 202 -1.42 17.27 15.53
N ILE A 203 -1.35 17.13 16.86
CA ILE A 203 -1.62 18.23 17.80
C ILE A 203 -0.66 19.41 17.56
N GLN A 204 0.63 19.14 17.37
CA GLN A 204 1.62 20.20 17.12
C GLN A 204 1.36 20.93 15.79
N LEU A 205 1.08 20.19 14.72
CA LEU A 205 0.81 20.75 13.40
C LEU A 205 -0.50 21.54 13.36
N VAL A 206 -1.57 21.07 14.00
CA VAL A 206 -2.82 21.83 14.14
C VAL A 206 -2.57 23.13 14.90
N ARG A 207 -1.74 23.10 15.95
CA ARG A 207 -1.40 24.30 16.74
C ARG A 207 -0.56 25.32 15.96
N SER A 208 0.30 24.88 15.04
CA SER A 208 1.14 25.75 14.23
C SER A 208 0.45 26.28 12.96
N ALA A 209 -0.52 25.54 12.42
CA ALA A 209 -1.18 25.87 11.14
C ALA A 209 -2.52 26.64 11.29
N ALA A 210 -3.18 26.56 12.45
CA ALA A 210 -4.46 27.22 12.75
C ALA A 210 -4.28 28.44 13.66
#